data_AF-A0A950URQ6-F1
#
_entry.id   AF-A0A950URQ6-F1
#
_cell.length_a   1.000
_cell.length_b   1.000
_cell.length_c   1.000
_cell.angle_alpha   90.00
_cell.angle_beta   90.00
_cell.angle_gamma   90.00
#
_symmetry.space_group_name_H-M   'P 1'
#
loop_
_entity.id
_entity.type
_entity.pdbx_description
1 polymer ?
#
loop_
_entity_poly.entity_id
_entity_poly.type
_entity_poly.pdbx_seq_one_letter_code
_entity_poly.pdbx_strand_id
1 'polypeptide(L)' 'MPSDDAELSSITTALDELRRRITTLAERNAGSDDETIAQGLFDVERTLGEALRRLARLARA' A
#
# COMPACT_ATOMS: atom_id res chain seq x y z
N MET A 1 -6.80 -19.49 13.48
CA MET A 1 -6.41 -19.47 14.91
C MET A 1 -6.32 -18.01 15.34
N PRO A 2 -6.51 -17.65 16.62
CA PRO A 2 -6.47 -16.23 17.04
C PRO A 2 -5.15 -15.52 16.68
N SER A 3 -4.07 -16.27 16.46
CA SER A 3 -2.79 -15.75 15.97
C SER A 3 -2.80 -15.35 14.49
N ASP A 4 -3.53 -16.06 13.64
CA ASP A 4 -3.56 -15.78 12.19
C ASP A 4 -4.33 -14.48 11.90
N ASP A 5 -5.43 -14.25 12.61
CA ASP A 5 -6.25 -13.04 12.46
C ASP A 5 -5.51 -11.78 12.96
N ALA A 6 -4.76 -11.93 14.06
CA ALA A 6 -3.90 -10.89 14.59
C ALA A 6 -2.75 -10.57 13.63
N GLU A 7 -2.11 -11.60 13.05
CA GLU A 7 -1.04 -11.44 12.07
C GLU A 7 -1.56 -10.78 10.78
N LEU A 8 -2.71 -11.20 10.27
CA LEU A 8 -3.37 -10.57 9.12
C LEU A 8 -3.71 -9.10 9.37
N SER A 9 -4.17 -8.77 10.57
CA SER A 9 -4.44 -7.38 10.98
C SER A 9 -3.16 -6.54 11.05
N SER A 10 -2.08 -7.11 11.58
CA SER A 10 -0.75 -6.50 11.62
C SER A 10 -0.22 -6.21 10.20
N ILE A 11 -0.25 -7.21 9.32
CA ILE A 11 0.18 -7.09 7.91
C ILE A 11 -0.67 -6.05 7.17
N THR A 12 -1.99 -6.07 7.37
CA THR A 12 -2.91 -5.07 6.76
C THR A 12 -2.54 -3.66 7.18
N THR A 13 -2.20 -3.46 8.45
CA THR A 13 -1.77 -2.15 8.99
C THR A 13 -0.45 -1.71 8.38
N ALA A 14 0.56 -2.59 8.37
CA ALA A 14 1.87 -2.31 7.80
C ALA A 14 1.80 -1.98 6.30
N LEU A 15 0.93 -2.70 5.55
CA LEU A 15 0.74 -2.46 4.13
C LEU A 15 0.06 -1.11 3.85
N ASP A 16 -0.93 -0.70 4.64
CA ASP A 16 -1.56 0.61 4.48
C ASP A 16 -0.57 1.75 4.80
N GLU A 17 0.27 1.60 5.83
CA GLU A 17 1.33 2.57 6.12
C GLU A 17 2.32 2.69 4.95
N LEU A 18 2.79 1.56 4.42
CA LEU A 18 3.69 1.54 3.27
C LEU A 18 3.07 2.21 2.04
N ARG A 19 1.79 1.91 1.75
CA ARG A 19 1.04 2.52 0.65
C ARG A 19 1.01 4.04 0.78
N ARG A 20 0.66 4.57 1.96
CA ARG A 20 0.61 6.03 2.22
C ARG A 20 1.97 6.70 2.04
N ARG A 21 3.05 6.04 2.46
CA ARG A 21 4.42 6.54 2.28
C ARG A 21 4.80 6.61 0.80
N ILE A 22 4.41 5.62 0.01
CA ILE A 22 4.61 5.61 -1.44
C ILE A 22 3.77 6.70 -2.12
N THR A 23 2.51 6.88 -1.73
CA THR A 23 1.68 8.00 -2.23
C THR A 23 2.36 9.35 -1.97
N THR A 24 2.81 9.58 -0.73
CA THR A 24 3.51 10.82 -0.37
C THR A 24 4.77 11.02 -1.22
N LEU A 25 5.51 9.95 -1.51
CA LEU A 25 6.69 10.03 -2.35
C LEU A 25 6.33 10.30 -3.82
N ALA A 26 5.27 9.67 -4.34
CA ALA A 26 4.77 9.90 -5.69
C ALA A 26 4.35 11.36 -5.87
N GLU A 27 3.59 11.91 -4.92
CA GLU A 27 3.14 13.31 -4.92
C GLU A 27 4.31 14.30 -4.87
N ARG A 28 5.40 13.97 -4.16
CA ARG A 28 6.61 14.82 -4.11
C ARG A 28 7.40 14.83 -5.41
N ASN A 29 7.37 13.73 -6.16
CA ASN A 29 8.02 13.62 -7.47
C ASN A 29 7.08 14.04 -8.62
N ALA A 30 5.79 14.19 -8.35
CA ALA A 30 4.84 14.71 -9.32
C ALA A 30 5.12 16.21 -9.56
N GLY A 31 5.34 16.58 -10.81
CA GLY A 31 5.69 17.96 -11.18
C GLY A 31 7.15 18.36 -10.91
N SER A 32 8.02 17.41 -10.57
CA SER A 32 9.48 17.58 -10.68
C SER A 32 9.98 17.05 -12.03
N ASP A 33 11.28 17.21 -12.30
CA ASP A 33 11.93 16.63 -13.49
C ASP A 33 11.89 15.07 -13.49
N ASP A 34 11.44 14.45 -12.40
CA ASP A 34 11.40 13.00 -12.18
C ASP A 34 10.00 12.39 -12.38
N GLU A 35 9.23 12.86 -13.38
CA GLU A 35 7.86 12.41 -13.63
C GLU A 35 7.75 10.90 -13.91
N THR A 36 8.80 10.29 -14.46
CA THR A 36 8.87 8.81 -14.63
C THR A 36 8.88 8.08 -13.28
N ILE A 37 9.57 8.62 -12.27
CA ILE A 37 9.60 8.07 -10.92
C ILE A 37 8.21 8.21 -10.28
N ALA A 38 7.58 9.39 -10.42
CA ALA A 38 6.24 9.62 -9.91
C ALA A 38 5.22 8.62 -10.47
N GLN A 39 5.24 8.40 -11.79
CA GLN A 39 4.37 7.44 -12.46
C GLN A 39 4.59 6.01 -11.92
N GLY A 40 5.85 5.57 -11.82
CA GLY A 40 6.18 4.25 -11.26
C GLY A 40 5.70 4.08 -9.82
N LEU A 41 5.82 5.12 -8.99
CA LEU A 41 5.34 5.09 -7.61
C LEU A 41 3.80 5.02 -7.52
N PHE A 42 3.06 5.72 -8.40
CA PHE A 42 1.61 5.58 -8.47
C PHE A 42 1.16 4.18 -8.92
N ASP A 43 1.87 3.54 -9.83
CA ASP A 43 1.56 2.17 -10.25
C ASP A 43 1.82 1.15 -9.12
N VAL A 44 2.89 1.36 -8.33
CA VAL A 44 3.14 0.59 -7.11
C VAL A 44 2.04 0.84 -6.07
N GLU A 45 1.67 2.09 -5.81
CA GLU A 45 0.57 2.45 -4.89
C GLU A 45 -0.73 1.72 -5.25
N ARG A 46 -1.10 1.72 -6.53
CA ARG A 46 -2.30 1.05 -7.03
C ARG A 46 -2.26 -0.45 -6.75
N THR A 47 -1.12 -1.08 -7.02
CA THR A 47 -0.89 -2.51 -6.76
C THR A 47 -1.01 -2.84 -5.27
N LEU A 48 -0.42 -2.02 -4.40
CA LEU A 48 -0.55 -2.18 -2.95
C LEU A 48 -1.98 -1.95 -2.47
N GLY A 49 -2.70 -0.99 -3.05
CA GLY A 49 -4.11 -0.75 -2.75
C GLY A 49 -5.02 -1.93 -3.10
N GLU A 50 -4.70 -2.69 -4.15
CA GLU A 50 -5.39 -3.96 -4.44
C GLU A 50 -5.03 -5.07 -3.45
N ALA A 51 -3.73 -5.21 -3.11
CA ALA A 51 -3.27 -6.18 -2.14
C ALA A 51 -3.90 -5.95 -0.76
N LEU A 52 -3.99 -4.68 -0.32
CA LEU A 52 -4.64 -4.27 0.92
C LEU A 52 -6.11 -4.66 0.94
N ARG A 53 -6.82 -4.42 -0.16
CA ARG A 53 -8.23 -4.84 -0.31
C ARG A 53 -8.39 -6.37 -0.24
N ARG A 54 -7.45 -7.14 -0.81
CA ARG A 54 -7.46 -8.61 -0.74
C ARG A 54 -7.21 -9.09 0.69
N LEU A 55 -6.17 -8.57 1.37
CA LEU A 55 -5.84 -8.91 2.75
C LEU A 55 -6.97 -8.56 3.73
N ALA A 56 -7.55 -7.38 3.61
CA ALA A 56 -8.65 -6.95 4.47
C ALA A 56 -9.94 -7.77 4.29
N ARG A 57 -10.09 -8.51 3.19
CA ARG A 57 -11.17 -9.50 3.02
C ARG A 57 -10.83 -10.81 3.73
N LEU A 58 -9.58 -11.25 3.64
CA LEU A 58 -9.11 -12.47 4.30
C LEU A 58 -9.12 -12.33 5.83
N ALA A 59 -8.77 -11.16 6.36
CA ALA A 59 -8.79 -10.88 7.81
C ALA A 59 -10.21 -10.81 8.43
N ARG A 60 -11.25 -10.83 7.60
CA ARG A 60 -12.67 -10.78 8.02
C ARG A 60 -13.40 -12.11 7.81
N ALA A 61 -12.76 -13.08 7.16
CA ALA A 61 -13.30 -14.39 6.83
C ALA A 61 -13.03 -15.38 7.97
#